data_AF-A0A1F9XLR4-F1
#
_entry.id   AF-A0A1F9XLR4-F1
#
_cell.length_a   1.000
_cell.length_b   1.000
_cell.length_c   1.000
_cell.angle_alpha   90.00
_cell.angle_beta   90.00
_cell.angle_gamma   90.00
#
_symmetry.space_group_name_H-M   'P 1'
#
loop_
_entity.id
_entity.type
_entity.pdbx_description
1 polymer ?
#
loop_
_entity_poly.entity_id
_entity_poly.type
_entity_poly.pdbx_seq_one_letter_code
_entity_poly.pdbx_strand_id
1 'polypeptide(L)'
;MCTEFGQDETGARGLCDWEKRRFEQEMIEVCYGQPNFWQGVNLTSGTDISRGTPKGSKVGWILWRVSGSSANFESSSRWTDIWEYAAERQASPSPEPITDSTPPSNINQVRDGSGANDAEYTESLSANWDASADADSGISRYWYAVGTSAGAADIAGWAATSSGTVRAAIVTGIQLAENQKYYFTVKAQNGSGLFSSGATNSNGQYIIAGPRSGDVHAYPNPAIMSNGKTVKFIIKGNSISGAGIYTVSGKLVKKLYANTSAGAPLIEWDGKNEDGEKVKRGIYIYQLTKPSGEKITGKLVLKK
;
A
#
# COMPACT_ATOMS: atom_id res chain seq x y z
N MET A 1 0.60 -42.06 -14.65
CA MET A 1 1.29 -40.93 -15.29
C MET A 1 0.37 -39.75 -15.08
N CYS A 2 0.77 -38.72 -14.34
CA CYS A 2 -0.08 -37.56 -14.08
C CYS A 2 -0.33 -36.85 -15.43
N THR A 3 -1.59 -36.76 -15.86
CA THR A 3 -1.92 -36.31 -17.22
C THR A 3 -2.27 -34.83 -17.30
N GLU A 4 -2.45 -34.15 -16.17
CA GLU A 4 -2.78 -32.73 -16.13
C GLU A 4 -2.24 -32.09 -14.85
N PHE A 5 -1.59 -30.92 -14.99
CA PHE A 5 -1.21 -30.06 -13.88
C PHE A 5 -1.97 -28.76 -14.06
N GLY A 6 -2.90 -28.49 -13.15
CA GLY A 6 -3.71 -27.29 -13.17
C GLY A 6 -4.04 -26.85 -11.76
N GLN A 7 -3.83 -25.57 -11.48
CA GLN A 7 -4.43 -24.94 -10.31
C GLN A 7 -5.92 -24.70 -10.61
N ASP A 8 -6.81 -25.17 -9.73
CA ASP A 8 -8.18 -24.68 -9.74
C ASP A 8 -8.18 -23.28 -9.11
N GLU A 9 -8.36 -22.25 -9.96
CA GLU A 9 -8.42 -20.84 -9.55
C GLU A 9 -9.54 -20.55 -8.53
N THR A 10 -10.53 -21.45 -8.39
CA THR A 10 -11.62 -21.27 -7.42
C THR A 10 -11.21 -21.60 -5.98
N GLY A 11 -10.21 -22.47 -5.78
CA GLY A 11 -9.73 -22.89 -4.45
C GLY A 11 -8.51 -22.12 -3.93
N ALA A 12 -7.78 -21.42 -4.79
CA ALA A 12 -6.49 -20.77 -4.50
C ALA A 12 -6.54 -19.24 -4.33
N ARG A 13 -7.74 -18.67 -4.18
CA ARG A 13 -7.91 -17.21 -3.97
C ARG A 13 -7.24 -16.78 -2.67
N GLY A 14 -6.15 -16.01 -2.76
CA GLY A 14 -5.46 -15.40 -1.62
C GLY A 14 -4.05 -15.91 -1.33
N LEU A 15 -3.56 -16.89 -2.11
CA LEU A 15 -2.18 -17.40 -1.98
C LEU A 15 -1.22 -16.60 -2.85
N CYS A 16 -0.02 -16.37 -2.33
CA CYS A 16 1.01 -15.62 -3.03
C CYS A 16 1.77 -16.51 -4.03
N ASP A 17 2.33 -15.91 -5.08
CA ASP A 17 2.79 -16.67 -6.26
C ASP A 17 3.96 -17.63 -5.95
N TRP A 18 4.78 -17.37 -4.92
CA TRP A 18 5.82 -18.30 -4.50
C TRP A 18 5.24 -19.57 -3.85
N GLU A 19 4.14 -19.46 -3.09
CA GLU A 19 3.43 -20.62 -2.52
C GLU A 19 2.73 -21.45 -3.61
N LYS A 20 2.45 -20.86 -4.77
CA LYS A 20 1.92 -21.58 -5.94
C LYS A 20 3.06 -22.31 -6.65
N ARG A 21 4.17 -21.61 -6.95
CA ARG A 21 5.35 -22.19 -7.62
C ARG A 21 5.99 -23.32 -6.83
N ARG A 22 6.11 -23.17 -5.50
CA ARG A 22 6.61 -24.24 -4.62
C ARG A 22 5.76 -25.50 -4.71
N PHE A 23 4.44 -25.36 -4.72
CA PHE A 23 3.53 -26.50 -4.87
C PHE A 23 3.59 -27.13 -6.27
N GLU A 24 3.65 -26.33 -7.33
CA GLU A 24 3.82 -26.83 -8.71
C GLU A 24 5.11 -27.64 -8.83
N GLN A 25 6.20 -27.16 -8.22
CA GLN A 25 7.48 -27.87 -8.17
C GLN A 25 7.38 -29.17 -7.36
N GLU A 26 6.79 -29.14 -6.16
CA GLU A 26 6.55 -30.33 -5.33
C GLU A 26 5.72 -31.38 -6.10
N MET A 27 4.67 -30.97 -6.83
CA MET A 27 3.84 -31.87 -7.65
C MET A 27 4.57 -32.47 -8.86
N ILE A 28 5.44 -31.69 -9.51
CA ILE A 28 6.31 -32.19 -10.60
C ILE A 28 7.29 -33.23 -10.05
N GLU A 29 7.86 -33.00 -8.88
CA GLU A 29 8.77 -33.92 -8.20
C GLU A 29 8.05 -35.22 -7.76
N VAL A 30 6.80 -35.15 -7.27
CA VAL A 30 5.94 -36.31 -6.99
C VAL A 30 5.74 -37.17 -8.24
N CYS A 31 5.40 -36.54 -9.36
CA CYS A 31 4.94 -37.25 -10.56
C CYS A 31 6.07 -37.71 -11.49
N TYR A 32 7.18 -36.96 -11.54
CA TYR A 32 8.30 -37.20 -12.46
C TYR A 32 9.63 -37.50 -11.75
N GLY A 33 9.78 -37.15 -10.47
CA GLY A 33 11.06 -37.22 -9.76
C GLY A 33 11.46 -38.61 -9.29
N GLN A 34 10.52 -39.55 -9.13
CA GLN A 34 10.82 -40.91 -8.66
C GLN A 34 10.06 -41.97 -9.49
N PRO A 35 10.77 -42.85 -10.22
CA PRO A 35 10.16 -44.01 -10.86
C PRO A 35 9.37 -44.81 -9.82
N ASN A 36 8.15 -45.22 -10.17
CA ASN A 36 7.29 -46.06 -9.32
C ASN A 36 6.76 -45.42 -8.03
N PHE A 37 6.79 -44.10 -7.86
CA PHE A 37 6.30 -43.41 -6.66
C PHE A 37 4.87 -43.81 -6.21
N TRP A 38 4.01 -44.18 -7.15
CA TRP A 38 2.62 -44.63 -6.87
C TRP A 38 2.45 -46.15 -6.88
N GLN A 39 3.53 -46.93 -6.95
CA GLN A 39 3.47 -48.38 -7.13
C GLN A 39 2.90 -49.06 -5.90
N GLY A 40 1.69 -49.63 -6.01
CA GLY A 40 0.99 -50.28 -4.89
C GLY A 40 -0.10 -49.42 -4.25
N VAL A 41 -0.24 -48.16 -4.67
CA VAL A 41 -1.46 -47.40 -4.39
C VAL A 41 -2.51 -47.82 -5.42
N ASN A 42 -3.64 -48.38 -4.96
CA ASN A 42 -4.79 -48.71 -5.81
C ASN A 42 -5.49 -47.42 -6.27
N LEU A 43 -4.90 -46.75 -7.26
CA LEU A 43 -5.48 -45.60 -7.94
C LEU A 43 -6.37 -46.10 -9.08
N THR A 44 -7.66 -45.72 -9.09
CA THR A 44 -8.56 -45.99 -10.22
C THR A 44 -8.22 -45.06 -11.40
N SER A 45 -8.60 -45.44 -12.63
CA SER A 45 -8.37 -44.55 -13.79
C SER A 45 -9.20 -43.27 -13.67
N GLY A 46 -8.58 -42.11 -13.85
CA GLY A 46 -9.19 -40.79 -13.59
C GLY A 46 -8.98 -40.28 -12.17
N THR A 47 -7.80 -40.54 -11.59
CA THR A 47 -7.40 -39.96 -10.30
C THR A 47 -6.62 -38.67 -10.56
N ASP A 48 -7.10 -37.55 -10.02
CA ASP A 48 -6.46 -36.24 -10.11
C ASP A 48 -6.09 -35.74 -8.70
N ILE A 49 -4.94 -35.06 -8.58
CA ILE A 49 -4.48 -34.45 -7.34
C ILE A 49 -4.62 -32.95 -7.48
N SER A 50 -5.33 -32.30 -6.56
CA SER A 50 -5.55 -30.85 -6.59
C SER A 50 -5.29 -30.20 -5.23
N ARG A 51 -4.97 -28.90 -5.26
CA ARG A 51 -4.83 -28.09 -4.04
C ARG A 51 -6.21 -27.69 -3.53
N GLY A 52 -6.45 -27.90 -2.25
CA GLY A 52 -7.69 -27.51 -1.57
C GLY A 52 -7.43 -26.60 -0.37
N THR A 53 -8.46 -25.88 0.06
CA THR A 53 -8.45 -25.18 1.35
C THR A 53 -9.22 -26.02 2.37
N PRO A 54 -8.56 -26.81 3.23
CA PRO A 54 -9.22 -27.47 4.36
C PRO A 54 -9.91 -26.48 5.30
N LYS A 55 -10.90 -26.98 6.04
CA LYS A 55 -11.67 -26.21 7.03
C LYS A 55 -10.73 -25.54 8.03
N GLY A 56 -10.68 -24.20 8.02
CA GLY A 56 -9.85 -23.40 8.92
C GLY A 56 -8.68 -22.65 8.26
N SER A 57 -8.78 -22.30 6.98
CA SER A 57 -7.83 -21.39 6.28
C SER A 57 -6.39 -21.90 6.21
N LYS A 58 -6.21 -23.23 6.16
CA LYS A 58 -4.90 -23.88 5.99
C LYS A 58 -4.79 -24.38 4.56
N VAL A 59 -3.57 -24.48 4.04
CA VAL A 59 -3.28 -25.13 2.75
C VAL A 59 -3.34 -26.64 2.96
N GLY A 60 -4.02 -27.36 2.06
CA GLY A 60 -4.05 -28.82 2.05
C GLY A 60 -4.11 -29.36 0.62
N TRP A 61 -4.01 -30.68 0.50
CA TRP A 61 -4.13 -31.40 -0.75
C TRP A 61 -5.44 -32.20 -0.78
N ILE A 62 -5.98 -32.45 -1.97
CA ILE A 62 -7.14 -33.30 -2.21
C ILE A 62 -6.73 -34.35 -3.25
N LEU A 63 -6.95 -35.62 -2.92
CA LEU A 63 -6.86 -36.72 -3.87
C LEU A 63 -8.28 -37.06 -4.35
N TRP A 64 -8.55 -36.82 -5.63
CA TRP A 64 -9.79 -37.26 -6.26
C TRP A 64 -9.59 -38.67 -6.80
N ARG A 65 -10.42 -39.62 -6.35
CA ARG A 65 -10.54 -40.92 -7.01
C ARG A 65 -11.97 -41.09 -7.52
N VAL A 66 -12.11 -41.37 -8.82
CA VAL A 66 -13.39 -41.80 -9.37
C VAL A 66 -13.55 -43.29 -9.07
N SER A 67 -14.49 -43.62 -8.19
CA SER A 67 -14.94 -45.01 -7.98
C SER A 67 -16.44 -45.07 -8.23
N GLY A 68 -16.85 -45.41 -9.45
CA GLY A 68 -18.26 -45.35 -9.85
C GLY A 68 -18.76 -43.92 -10.05
N SER A 69 -20.02 -43.64 -9.67
CA SER A 69 -20.72 -42.37 -9.92
C SER A 69 -20.55 -41.30 -8.82
N SER A 70 -19.67 -41.51 -7.85
CA SER A 70 -19.46 -40.57 -6.73
C SER A 70 -17.97 -40.26 -6.53
N ALA A 71 -17.70 -38.98 -6.29
CA ALA A 71 -16.38 -38.48 -5.93
C ALA A 71 -16.12 -38.77 -4.45
N ASN A 72 -15.16 -39.64 -4.17
CA ASN A 72 -14.70 -39.86 -2.80
C ASN A 72 -13.55 -38.89 -2.52
N PHE A 73 -13.72 -38.04 -1.51
CA PHE A 73 -12.69 -37.14 -1.00
C PHE A 73 -12.16 -37.68 0.33
N GLU A 74 -10.84 -37.83 0.47
CA GLU A 74 -10.22 -37.92 1.79
C GLU A 74 -9.91 -36.49 2.25
N SER A 75 -10.60 -36.04 3.29
CA SER A 75 -10.28 -34.78 3.98
C SER A 75 -10.03 -35.06 5.45
N SER A 76 -8.76 -35.24 5.81
CA SER A 76 -8.34 -35.35 7.21
C SER A 76 -7.96 -33.96 7.73
N SER A 77 -8.59 -33.54 8.83
CA SER A 77 -8.26 -32.29 9.53
C SER A 77 -7.06 -32.43 10.49
N ARG A 78 -6.35 -33.55 10.44
CA ARG A 78 -5.13 -33.81 11.23
C ARG A 78 -4.06 -34.38 10.30
N TRP A 79 -3.25 -33.44 9.82
CA TRP A 79 -2.01 -33.52 9.05
C TRP A 79 -1.33 -34.87 8.97
N THR A 80 -0.96 -35.22 7.74
CA THR A 80 0.45 -35.36 7.39
C THR A 80 0.67 -34.58 6.09
N ASP A 81 1.85 -33.98 5.93
CA ASP A 81 2.29 -33.47 4.63
C ASP A 81 1.99 -34.53 3.54
N ILE A 82 1.65 -34.16 2.29
CA ILE A 82 1.46 -35.16 1.23
C ILE A 82 2.67 -36.11 1.14
N TRP A 83 3.85 -35.59 1.48
CA TRP A 83 5.11 -36.32 1.58
C TRP A 83 5.18 -37.26 2.77
N GLU A 84 4.64 -36.88 3.92
CA GLU A 84 4.61 -37.74 5.10
C GLU A 84 3.57 -38.85 4.94
N TYR A 85 2.40 -38.56 4.34
CA TYR A 85 1.44 -39.58 3.91
C TYR A 85 2.03 -40.54 2.86
N ALA A 86 2.75 -40.01 1.86
CA ALA A 86 3.39 -40.81 0.83
C ALA A 86 4.55 -41.65 1.42
N ALA A 87 5.37 -41.08 2.31
CA ALA A 87 6.47 -41.76 2.97
C ALA A 87 6.00 -42.91 3.86
N GLU A 88 4.93 -42.72 4.64
CA GLU A 88 4.28 -43.77 5.43
C GLU A 88 3.80 -44.94 4.57
N ARG A 89 3.44 -44.69 3.30
CA ARG A 89 2.89 -45.72 2.40
C ARG A 89 3.90 -46.35 1.43
N GLN A 90 5.05 -45.74 1.18
CA GLN A 90 5.93 -46.16 0.06
C GLN A 90 7.43 -46.27 0.40
N ALA A 91 7.88 -45.92 1.61
CA ALA A 91 9.32 -45.95 1.94
C ALA A 91 10.23 -45.09 1.01
N SER A 92 9.68 -44.11 0.31
CA SER A 92 10.45 -43.07 -0.39
C SER A 92 10.70 -41.88 0.56
N PRO A 93 11.90 -41.28 0.54
CA PRO A 93 12.18 -40.08 1.32
C PRO A 93 11.35 -38.89 0.80
N SER A 94 10.95 -38.00 1.71
CA SER A 94 10.41 -36.67 1.39
C SER A 94 11.36 -35.92 0.45
N PRO A 95 10.89 -35.05 -0.46
CA PRO A 95 11.76 -34.22 -1.26
C PRO A 95 12.62 -33.38 -0.37
N GLU A 96 13.79 -33.05 -0.90
CA GLU A 96 14.67 -32.11 -0.25
C GLU A 96 13.96 -30.75 -0.25
N PRO A 97 13.77 -30.13 0.93
CA PRO A 97 13.20 -28.79 0.98
C PRO A 97 14.06 -27.84 0.15
N ILE A 98 13.45 -26.79 -0.43
CA ILE A 98 14.19 -25.75 -1.14
C ILE A 98 15.28 -25.20 -0.19
N THR A 99 16.53 -25.65 -0.35
CA THR A 99 17.66 -25.16 0.43
C THR A 99 18.20 -23.93 -0.26
N ASP A 100 17.42 -22.85 -0.25
CA ASP A 100 17.94 -21.55 -0.61
C ASP A 100 18.71 -20.99 0.59
N SER A 101 20.02 -20.89 0.43
CA SER A 101 20.95 -20.32 1.41
C SER A 101 21.35 -18.88 1.07
N THR A 102 20.86 -18.36 -0.06
CA THR A 102 21.18 -17.02 -0.53
C THR A 102 20.17 -16.02 0.01
N PRO A 103 20.62 -14.94 0.67
CA PRO A 103 19.70 -13.87 1.06
C PRO A 103 19.19 -13.08 -0.16
N PRO A 104 17.95 -12.57 -0.11
CA PRO A 104 17.45 -11.64 -1.11
C PRO A 104 18.29 -10.35 -1.16
N SER A 105 18.33 -9.69 -2.32
CA SER A 105 19.04 -8.42 -2.49
C SER A 105 18.47 -7.32 -1.60
N ASN A 106 19.31 -6.36 -1.19
CA ASN A 106 18.83 -5.20 -0.46
C ASN A 106 17.93 -4.34 -1.37
N ILE A 107 16.98 -3.65 -0.75
CA ILE A 107 16.08 -2.73 -1.44
C ILE A 107 16.88 -1.48 -1.83
N ASN A 108 16.82 -1.07 -3.09
CA ASN A 108 17.59 0.09 -3.59
C ASN A 108 17.12 1.41 -2.96
N GLN A 109 15.81 1.63 -2.91
CA GLN A 109 15.23 2.86 -2.38
C GLN A 109 13.93 2.57 -1.63
N VAL A 110 13.78 3.24 -0.48
CA VAL A 110 12.50 3.42 0.22
C VAL A 110 12.15 4.89 0.12
N ARG A 111 10.97 5.19 -0.42
CA ARG A 111 10.43 6.54 -0.62
C ARG A 111 9.30 6.77 0.35
N ASP A 112 9.31 7.93 0.99
CA ASP A 112 8.21 8.36 1.84
C ASP A 112 7.01 8.84 1.02
N GLY A 113 5.80 8.63 1.55
CA GLY A 113 4.53 8.93 0.89
C GLY A 113 4.02 7.83 -0.04
N SER A 114 2.83 8.05 -0.59
CA SER A 114 2.15 7.15 -1.54
C SER A 114 2.48 7.42 -3.01
N GLY A 115 3.21 8.52 -3.29
CA GLY A 115 3.57 8.93 -4.64
C GLY A 115 4.85 8.26 -5.16
N ALA A 116 5.10 8.41 -6.46
CA ALA A 116 6.33 7.92 -7.10
C ALA A 116 7.58 8.71 -6.66
N ASN A 117 7.39 9.96 -6.23
CA ASN A 117 8.45 10.80 -5.67
C ASN A 117 8.41 10.72 -4.15
N ASP A 118 9.59 10.88 -3.56
CA ASP A 118 9.77 10.93 -2.13
C ASP A 118 9.10 12.17 -1.50
N ALA A 119 8.31 11.95 -0.44
CA ALA A 119 7.53 12.98 0.22
C ALA A 119 8.22 13.49 1.49
N GLU A 120 8.56 14.77 1.49
CA GLU A 120 9.18 15.40 2.66
C GLU A 120 8.14 15.73 3.76
N TYR A 121 6.86 15.91 3.41
CA TYR A 121 5.78 16.27 4.35
C TYR A 121 4.48 15.56 4.00
N THR A 122 3.81 15.02 5.02
CA THR A 122 2.59 14.23 4.88
C THR A 122 1.62 14.47 6.04
N GLU A 123 0.34 14.17 5.84
CA GLU A 123 -0.67 14.18 6.92
C GLU A 123 -0.83 12.79 7.56
N SER A 124 -0.23 11.76 6.96
CA SER A 124 -0.27 10.37 7.41
C SER A 124 1.00 9.64 6.99
N LEU A 125 1.38 8.63 7.76
CA LEU A 125 2.57 7.83 7.47
C LEU A 125 2.29 6.80 6.39
N SER A 126 3.00 6.94 5.27
CA SER A 126 3.01 5.94 4.20
C SER A 126 4.37 5.91 3.53
N ALA A 127 4.70 4.79 2.89
CA ALA A 127 5.93 4.65 2.12
C ALA A 127 5.74 3.62 1.00
N ASN A 128 6.62 3.70 0.00
CA ASN A 128 6.76 2.72 -1.07
C ASN A 128 8.24 2.44 -1.35
N TRP A 129 8.54 1.32 -1.99
CA TRP A 129 9.93 0.92 -2.20
C TRP A 129 10.15 0.13 -3.49
N ASP A 130 11.41 0.05 -3.89
CA ASP A 130 11.82 -0.72 -5.05
C ASP A 130 11.75 -2.23 -4.79
N ALA A 131 11.61 -3.01 -5.86
CA ALA A 131 11.61 -4.46 -5.73
C ALA A 131 12.99 -4.97 -5.34
N SER A 132 13.02 -5.87 -4.36
CA SER A 132 14.14 -6.78 -4.10
C SER A 132 14.08 -7.97 -5.08
N ALA A 133 15.19 -8.69 -5.21
CA ALA A 133 15.31 -9.86 -6.07
C ALA A 133 16.03 -10.99 -5.33
N ASP A 134 15.57 -12.21 -5.60
CA ASP A 134 16.14 -13.45 -5.13
C ASP A 134 15.97 -14.46 -6.26
N ALA A 135 17.06 -15.11 -6.67
CA ALA A 135 17.08 -15.94 -7.88
C ALA A 135 16.58 -17.36 -7.63
N ASP A 136 16.71 -17.86 -6.40
CA ASP A 136 16.49 -19.26 -6.05
C ASP A 136 15.07 -19.49 -5.55
N SER A 137 14.56 -18.63 -4.66
CA SER A 137 13.23 -18.76 -4.07
C SER A 137 12.30 -17.55 -4.29
N GLY A 138 12.84 -16.45 -4.82
CA GLY A 138 12.07 -15.22 -5.06
C GLY A 138 11.64 -14.53 -3.76
N ILE A 139 10.90 -13.43 -3.88
CA ILE A 139 10.47 -12.65 -2.71
C ILE A 139 9.12 -13.13 -2.18
N SER A 140 9.09 -13.55 -0.91
CA SER A 140 7.87 -14.00 -0.25
C SER A 140 7.03 -12.84 0.28
N ARG A 141 7.67 -11.86 0.93
CA ARG A 141 7.05 -10.63 1.46
C ARG A 141 8.11 -9.59 1.84
N TYR A 142 7.66 -8.37 2.09
CA TYR A 142 8.47 -7.32 2.69
C TYR A 142 8.07 -7.11 4.14
N TRP A 143 9.01 -6.61 4.92
CA TRP A 143 8.80 -6.20 6.30
C TRP A 143 9.17 -4.74 6.43
N TYR A 144 8.36 -3.97 7.16
CA TYR A 144 8.61 -2.56 7.43
C TYR A 144 8.45 -2.25 8.91
N ALA A 145 9.21 -1.29 9.40
CA ALA A 145 9.07 -0.69 10.72
C ALA A 145 9.07 0.84 10.59
N VAL A 146 8.57 1.52 11.61
CA VAL A 146 8.55 2.99 11.67
C VAL A 146 9.24 3.46 12.95
N GLY A 147 10.10 4.45 12.81
CA GLY A 147 10.76 5.08 13.94
C GLY A 147 10.97 6.59 13.79
N THR A 148 11.40 7.22 14.87
CA THR A 148 11.78 8.65 14.93
C THR A 148 13.20 8.92 14.44
N SER A 149 13.99 7.86 14.23
CA SER A 149 15.29 7.89 13.55
C SER A 149 15.39 6.74 12.55
N ALA A 150 16.24 6.90 11.53
CA ALA A 150 16.49 5.84 10.54
C ALA A 150 16.93 4.53 11.21
N GLY A 151 16.22 3.44 10.92
CA GLY A 151 16.48 2.10 11.47
C GLY A 151 15.78 1.81 12.80
N ALA A 152 15.17 2.80 13.44
CA ALA A 152 14.42 2.60 14.68
C ALA A 152 13.02 2.04 14.41
N ALA A 153 12.46 1.39 15.43
CA ALA A 153 11.13 0.79 15.42
C ALA A 153 10.29 1.22 16.65
N ASP A 154 10.55 2.44 17.14
CA ASP A 154 9.95 3.02 18.35
C ASP A 154 8.53 3.54 18.16
N ILE A 155 8.06 3.68 16.90
CA ILE A 155 6.70 4.13 16.56
C ILE A 155 5.83 2.96 16.13
N ALA A 156 6.36 2.08 15.26
CA ALA A 156 5.73 0.82 14.90
C ALA A 156 6.81 -0.25 14.72
N GLY A 157 6.62 -1.38 15.42
CA GLY A 157 7.45 -2.57 15.24
C GLY A 157 7.34 -3.16 13.83
N TRP A 158 8.17 -4.17 13.56
CA TRP A 158 8.18 -4.86 12.26
C TRP A 158 6.84 -5.49 11.91
N ALA A 159 6.24 -5.04 10.81
CA ALA A 159 5.03 -5.59 10.22
C ALA A 159 5.31 -6.11 8.81
N ALA A 160 4.65 -7.21 8.43
CA ALA A 160 4.82 -7.83 7.12
C ALA A 160 3.76 -7.34 6.12
N THR A 161 4.13 -7.25 4.84
CA THR A 161 3.18 -7.13 3.74
C THR A 161 2.45 -8.45 3.50
N SER A 162 1.31 -8.39 2.79
CA SER A 162 0.52 -9.58 2.45
C SER A 162 1.20 -10.49 1.41
N SER A 163 2.10 -9.96 0.60
CA SER A 163 2.88 -10.72 -0.39
C SER A 163 4.16 -9.97 -0.82
N GLY A 164 5.04 -10.66 -1.54
CA GLY A 164 6.24 -10.11 -2.17
C GLY A 164 5.97 -9.20 -3.39
N THR A 165 4.71 -9.07 -3.83
CA THR A 165 4.32 -8.13 -4.90
C THR A 165 3.85 -6.78 -4.35
N VAL A 166 3.44 -6.74 -3.07
CA VAL A 166 3.05 -5.50 -2.38
C VAL A 166 4.30 -4.74 -1.93
N ARG A 167 4.47 -3.53 -2.45
CA ARG A 167 5.68 -2.68 -2.26
C ARG A 167 5.37 -1.32 -1.64
N ALA A 168 4.33 -1.26 -0.83
CA ALA A 168 3.92 -0.05 -0.14
C ALA A 168 3.23 -0.40 1.18
N ALA A 169 3.25 0.56 2.10
CA ALA A 169 2.58 0.48 3.39
C ALA A 169 1.93 1.82 3.75
N ILE A 170 0.80 1.74 4.45
CA ILE A 170 0.12 2.87 5.09
C ILE A 170 -0.05 2.49 6.56
N VAL A 171 0.38 3.37 7.45
CA VAL A 171 0.33 3.14 8.89
C VAL A 171 -0.82 3.94 9.48
N THR A 172 -1.70 3.25 10.19
CA THR A 172 -2.93 3.81 10.78
C THR A 172 -3.03 3.45 12.26
N GLY A 173 -3.88 4.14 13.01
CA GLY A 173 -4.11 3.83 14.42
C GLY A 173 -2.98 4.27 15.37
N ILE A 174 -2.06 5.12 14.90
CA ILE A 174 -0.96 5.68 15.70
C ILE A 174 -1.21 7.17 15.94
N GLN A 175 -0.90 7.64 17.15
CA GLN A 175 -0.89 9.07 17.47
C GLN A 175 0.42 9.68 16.97
N LEU A 176 0.32 10.59 16.01
CA LEU A 176 1.48 11.24 15.40
C LEU A 176 1.66 12.65 15.95
N ALA A 177 2.90 13.03 16.20
CA ALA A 177 3.25 14.38 16.62
C ALA A 177 3.46 15.27 15.38
N GLU A 178 2.88 16.46 15.39
CA GLU A 178 3.09 17.44 14.34
C GLU A 178 4.54 17.97 14.35
N ASN A 179 5.08 18.25 13.17
CA ASN A 179 6.46 18.67 12.92
C ASN A 179 7.52 17.66 13.41
N GLN A 180 7.13 16.43 13.72
CA GLN A 180 8.04 15.32 13.97
C GLN A 180 8.37 14.60 12.67
N LYS A 181 9.65 14.29 12.50
CA LYS A 181 10.14 13.47 11.39
C LYS A 181 10.07 11.99 11.75
N TYR A 182 9.58 11.19 10.81
CA TYR A 182 9.44 9.74 10.92
C TYR A 182 10.13 9.06 9.75
N TYR A 183 10.62 7.85 9.97
CA TYR A 183 11.39 7.07 9.01
C TYR A 183 10.76 5.70 8.83
N PHE A 184 10.69 5.24 7.59
CA PHE A 184 10.39 3.84 7.28
C PHE A 184 11.69 3.06 7.12
N THR A 185 11.74 1.86 7.69
CA THR A 185 12.85 0.91 7.52
C THR A 185 12.28 -0.38 6.95
N VAL A 186 12.80 -0.82 5.81
CA VAL A 186 12.23 -1.96 5.05
C VAL A 186 13.28 -3.02 4.76
N LYS A 187 12.90 -4.29 4.86
CA LYS A 187 13.73 -5.45 4.44
C LYS A 187 12.88 -6.47 3.68
N ALA A 188 13.51 -7.22 2.79
CA ALA A 188 12.85 -8.27 2.03
C ALA A 188 13.02 -9.64 2.73
N GLN A 189 12.05 -10.54 2.53
CA GLN A 189 12.12 -11.93 2.95
C GLN A 189 11.90 -12.84 1.73
N ASN A 190 12.73 -13.86 1.54
CA ASN A 190 12.61 -14.80 0.43
C ASN A 190 11.72 -16.02 0.77
N GLY A 191 11.59 -16.97 -0.16
CA GLY A 191 10.75 -18.17 0.01
C GLY A 191 11.25 -19.14 1.09
N SER A 192 12.55 -19.11 1.39
CA SER A 192 13.17 -19.90 2.48
C SER A 192 13.22 -19.16 3.82
N GLY A 193 12.60 -17.98 3.89
CA GLY A 193 12.47 -17.20 5.12
C GLY A 193 13.71 -16.37 5.47
N LEU A 194 14.74 -16.36 4.62
CA LEU A 194 15.92 -15.51 4.79
C LEU A 194 15.56 -14.05 4.54
N PHE A 195 16.18 -13.16 5.31
CA PHE A 195 16.03 -11.72 5.15
C PHE A 195 17.17 -11.14 4.31
N SER A 196 16.91 -10.03 3.63
CA SER A 196 17.97 -9.26 2.99
C SER A 196 19.07 -8.90 3.98
N SER A 197 20.33 -8.88 3.51
CA SER A 197 21.51 -8.66 4.35
C SER A 197 21.46 -7.39 5.20
N GLY A 198 20.74 -6.37 4.73
CA GLY A 198 20.41 -5.16 5.48
C GLY A 198 18.96 -4.74 5.29
N ALA A 199 18.55 -3.79 6.13
CA ALA A 199 17.33 -3.03 5.93
C ALA A 199 17.66 -1.66 5.31
N THR A 200 16.81 -1.20 4.42
CA THR A 200 16.94 0.11 3.77
C THR A 200 16.02 1.11 4.45
N ASN A 201 16.54 2.30 4.73
CA ASN A 201 15.79 3.37 5.37
C ASN A 201 15.31 4.39 4.32
N SER A 202 14.14 4.98 4.56
CA SER A 202 13.75 6.21 3.87
C SER A 202 14.57 7.40 4.36
N ASN A 203 14.48 8.53 3.67
CA ASN A 203 15.12 9.77 4.09
C ASN A 203 14.29 10.54 5.15
N GLY A 204 13.06 10.11 5.38
CA GLY A 204 12.12 10.49 6.42
C GLY A 204 11.13 11.58 6.01
N GLN A 205 9.91 11.48 6.53
CA GLN A 205 8.79 12.41 6.31
C GLN A 205 8.39 13.15 7.58
N TYR A 206 8.06 14.43 7.46
CA TYR A 206 7.45 15.21 8.55
C TYR A 206 5.93 15.07 8.54
N ILE A 207 5.35 14.82 9.71
CA ILE A 207 3.90 14.91 9.89
C ILE A 207 3.48 16.35 10.11
N ILE A 208 2.54 16.84 9.30
CA ILE A 208 1.98 18.20 9.42
C ILE A 208 0.46 18.13 9.57
N ALA A 209 -0.13 19.09 10.30
CA ALA A 209 -1.57 19.23 10.37
C ALA A 209 -2.08 19.99 9.14
N GLY A 210 -2.61 19.27 8.16
CA GLY A 210 -3.25 19.86 6.98
C GLY A 210 -2.30 20.52 5.98
N PRO A 211 -2.83 21.06 4.87
CA PRO A 211 -2.03 21.59 3.78
C PRO A 211 -1.31 22.87 4.18
N ARG A 212 -0.11 23.01 3.63
CA ARG A 212 0.80 24.12 3.88
C ARG A 212 0.16 25.45 3.49
N SER A 213 0.36 26.44 4.35
CA SER A 213 0.22 27.86 4.01
C SER A 213 1.12 28.31 2.82
N GLY A 214 1.95 27.42 2.24
CA GLY A 214 2.80 27.68 1.07
C GLY A 214 2.20 27.24 -0.29
N ASP A 215 1.20 26.36 -0.30
CA ASP A 215 0.49 25.99 -1.54
C ASP A 215 -0.70 26.89 -1.81
N VAL A 216 -1.06 27.71 -0.82
CA VAL A 216 -2.19 28.62 -0.82
C VAL A 216 -1.70 30.03 -0.65
N HIS A 217 -1.86 30.86 -1.69
CA HIS A 217 -1.56 32.28 -1.56
C HIS A 217 -2.62 33.14 -2.25
N ALA A 218 -2.91 34.27 -1.62
CA ALA A 218 -3.58 35.38 -2.25
C ALA A 218 -2.55 36.19 -3.04
N TYR A 219 -2.83 36.49 -4.31
CA TYR A 219 -1.97 37.30 -5.16
C TYR A 219 -2.77 38.39 -5.90
N PRO A 220 -2.31 39.64 -5.94
CA PRO A 220 -1.14 40.16 -5.21
C PRO A 220 -1.42 40.26 -3.70
N ASN A 221 -0.40 40.03 -2.88
CA ASN A 221 -0.45 40.29 -1.44
C ASN A 221 0.91 40.85 -0.98
N PRO A 222 1.01 42.12 -0.57
CA PRO A 222 -0.08 43.07 -0.37
C PRO A 222 -0.78 43.50 -1.67
N ALA A 223 -2.10 43.66 -1.62
CA ALA A 223 -2.92 44.04 -2.77
C ALA A 223 -3.20 45.55 -2.80
N ILE A 224 -3.25 46.12 -4.00
CA ILE A 224 -3.72 47.49 -4.25
C ILE A 224 -5.02 47.39 -5.06
N MET A 225 -6.12 47.82 -4.47
CA MET A 225 -7.45 47.70 -5.09
C MET A 225 -7.78 48.96 -5.89
N SER A 226 -7.69 48.86 -7.21
CA SER A 226 -8.11 49.90 -8.17
C SER A 226 -9.10 49.32 -9.18
N ASN A 227 -9.77 50.15 -9.98
CA ASN A 227 -10.73 49.68 -10.98
C ASN A 227 -10.09 48.58 -11.87
N GLY A 228 -10.75 47.43 -11.94
CA GLY A 228 -10.30 46.28 -12.73
C GLY A 228 -9.23 45.38 -12.10
N LYS A 229 -8.73 45.69 -10.88
CA LYS A 229 -7.77 44.82 -10.18
C LYS A 229 -8.48 43.92 -9.16
N THR A 230 -8.12 42.64 -9.18
CA THR A 230 -8.64 41.63 -8.25
C THR A 230 -7.51 40.93 -7.51
N VAL A 231 -7.83 40.41 -6.32
CA VAL A 231 -6.99 39.45 -5.59
C VAL A 231 -7.41 38.05 -6.00
N LYS A 232 -6.47 37.26 -6.49
CA LYS A 232 -6.68 35.86 -6.89
C LYS A 232 -6.28 34.95 -5.74
N PHE A 233 -7.08 33.94 -5.48
CA PHE A 233 -6.77 32.89 -4.52
C PHE A 233 -6.37 31.63 -5.27
N ILE A 234 -5.15 31.18 -5.06
CA ILE A 234 -4.54 30.06 -5.80
C ILE A 234 -4.22 28.95 -4.80
N ILE A 235 -4.60 27.71 -5.15
CA ILE A 235 -4.10 26.50 -4.49
C ILE A 235 -3.32 25.68 -5.54
N LYS A 236 -2.02 25.44 -5.30
CA LYS A 236 -1.22 24.61 -6.21
C LYS A 236 -1.75 23.17 -6.23
N GLY A 237 -1.98 22.64 -7.43
CA GLY A 237 -2.33 21.22 -7.66
C GLY A 237 -3.71 20.78 -7.17
N ASN A 238 -4.59 21.69 -6.73
CA ASN A 238 -5.88 21.34 -6.13
C ASN A 238 -7.01 22.26 -6.61
N SER A 239 -8.25 21.77 -6.45
CA SER A 239 -9.47 22.55 -6.74
C SER A 239 -9.98 23.30 -5.50
N ILE A 240 -10.61 24.46 -5.72
CA ILE A 240 -11.24 25.29 -4.69
C ILE A 240 -12.75 25.30 -4.95
N SER A 241 -13.58 25.14 -3.93
CA SER A 241 -15.04 25.25 -4.03
C SER A 241 -15.56 26.64 -3.66
N GLY A 242 -14.87 27.35 -2.76
CA GLY A 242 -15.23 28.71 -2.37
C GLY A 242 -14.20 29.39 -1.47
N ALA A 243 -14.42 30.68 -1.21
CA ALA A 243 -13.62 31.46 -0.27
C ALA A 243 -14.51 32.39 0.57
N GLY A 244 -14.15 32.62 1.82
CA GLY A 244 -14.71 33.67 2.67
C GLY A 244 -13.63 34.67 3.04
N ILE A 245 -13.97 35.96 2.97
CA ILE A 245 -13.11 37.07 3.41
C ILE A 245 -13.67 37.62 4.71
N TYR A 246 -12.82 37.83 5.70
CA TYR A 246 -13.19 38.24 7.05
C TYR A 246 -12.31 39.38 7.55
N THR A 247 -12.86 40.21 8.44
CA THR A 247 -12.07 41.14 9.24
C THR A 247 -11.20 40.38 10.25
N VAL A 248 -10.21 41.04 10.85
CA VAL A 248 -9.41 40.46 11.96
C VAL A 248 -10.25 40.11 13.19
N SER A 249 -11.44 40.70 13.33
CA SER A 249 -12.42 40.36 14.37
C SER A 249 -13.32 39.18 14.00
N GLY A 250 -13.13 38.55 12.84
CA GLY A 250 -13.91 37.41 12.37
C GLY A 250 -15.25 37.75 11.70
N LYS A 251 -15.56 39.03 11.46
CA LYS A 251 -16.79 39.41 10.75
C LYS A 251 -16.65 39.09 9.26
N LEU A 252 -17.64 38.41 8.68
CA LEU A 252 -17.69 38.14 7.25
C LEU A 252 -17.78 39.46 6.46
N VAL A 253 -16.94 39.56 5.43
CA VAL A 253 -16.87 40.69 4.49
C VAL A 253 -17.47 40.29 3.15
N LYS A 254 -17.10 39.11 2.64
CA LYS A 254 -17.59 38.60 1.35
C LYS A 254 -17.46 37.09 1.29
N LYS A 255 -18.48 36.42 0.77
CA LYS A 255 -18.40 35.03 0.32
C LYS A 255 -18.21 34.97 -1.20
N LEU A 256 -17.29 34.12 -1.65
CA LEU A 256 -16.87 33.96 -3.03
C LEU A 256 -16.95 32.48 -3.42
N TYR A 257 -17.24 32.22 -4.69
CA TYR A 257 -17.38 30.87 -5.23
C TYR A 257 -16.47 30.70 -6.44
N ALA A 258 -15.98 29.49 -6.66
CA ALA A 258 -15.13 29.21 -7.81
C ALA A 258 -15.90 29.37 -9.13
N ASN A 259 -15.32 30.11 -10.07
CA ASN A 259 -15.83 30.18 -11.43
C ASN A 259 -15.32 28.95 -12.21
N THR A 260 -16.23 28.12 -12.72
CA THR A 260 -15.91 26.85 -13.39
C THR A 260 -15.78 26.98 -14.91
N SER A 261 -16.05 28.15 -15.50
CA SER A 261 -16.14 28.33 -16.95
C SER A 261 -14.79 28.41 -17.69
N ALA A 262 -13.64 28.43 -16.98
CA ALA A 262 -12.32 28.75 -17.56
C ALA A 262 -11.25 27.64 -17.40
N GLY A 263 -11.64 26.39 -17.12
CA GLY A 263 -10.71 25.25 -17.09
C GLY A 263 -9.76 25.16 -15.89
N ALA A 264 -9.76 26.16 -14.99
CA ALA A 264 -9.18 26.08 -13.65
C ALA A 264 -10.08 26.84 -12.65
N PRO A 265 -10.34 26.29 -11.44
CA PRO A 265 -11.14 26.97 -10.43
C PRO A 265 -10.37 28.18 -9.91
N LEU A 266 -10.66 29.36 -10.47
CA LEU A 266 -10.10 30.63 -10.03
C LEU A 266 -11.14 31.37 -9.20
N ILE A 267 -10.75 31.79 -7.99
CA ILE A 267 -11.53 32.71 -7.17
C ILE A 267 -10.84 34.06 -7.20
N GLU A 268 -11.60 35.09 -7.57
CA GLU A 268 -11.14 36.46 -7.58
C GLU A 268 -11.99 37.32 -6.65
N TRP A 269 -11.34 38.28 -5.98
CA TRP A 269 -12.01 39.26 -5.15
C TRP A 269 -11.68 40.68 -5.60
N ASP A 270 -12.71 41.50 -5.80
CA ASP A 270 -12.63 42.87 -6.27
C ASP A 270 -12.50 43.91 -5.15
N GLY A 271 -12.39 43.46 -3.89
CA GLY A 271 -12.22 44.35 -2.75
C GLY A 271 -13.53 44.98 -2.28
N LYS A 272 -14.68 44.37 -2.60
CA LYS A 272 -15.99 44.81 -2.12
C LYS A 272 -16.59 43.85 -1.10
N ASN A 273 -17.45 44.39 -0.23
CA ASN A 273 -18.25 43.60 0.70
C ASN A 273 -19.48 42.96 0.02
N GLU A 274 -20.33 42.29 0.78
CA GLU A 274 -21.57 41.68 0.28
C GLU A 274 -22.50 42.70 -0.37
N ASP A 275 -22.55 43.92 0.16
CA ASP A 275 -23.38 45.04 -0.32
C ASP A 275 -22.81 45.76 -1.55
N GLY A 276 -21.63 45.35 -2.04
CA GLY A 276 -20.98 45.97 -3.20
C GLY A 276 -20.23 47.27 -2.89
N GLU A 277 -20.03 47.58 -1.62
CA GLU A 277 -19.25 48.73 -1.16
C GLU A 277 -17.76 48.39 -1.08
N LYS A 278 -16.89 49.36 -1.38
CA LYS A 278 -15.44 49.19 -1.26
C LYS A 278 -15.05 49.02 0.21
N VAL A 279 -14.25 47.99 0.49
CA VAL A 279 -13.74 47.75 1.83
C VAL A 279 -12.56 48.68 2.15
N LYS A 280 -12.32 48.91 3.44
CA LYS A 280 -11.22 49.78 3.89
C LYS A 280 -9.86 49.09 3.72
N ARG A 281 -8.78 49.89 3.62
CA ARG A 281 -7.41 49.37 3.75
C ARG A 281 -7.21 48.68 5.11
N GLY A 282 -6.37 47.65 5.16
CA GLY A 282 -6.12 46.91 6.39
C GLY A 282 -5.77 45.45 6.17
N ILE A 283 -5.72 44.70 7.26
CA ILE A 283 -5.48 43.26 7.25
C ILE A 283 -6.84 42.54 7.26
N TYR A 284 -6.97 41.55 6.40
CA TYR A 284 -8.10 40.66 6.28
C TYR A 284 -7.62 39.22 6.43
N ILE A 285 -8.52 38.35 6.88
CA ILE A 285 -8.32 36.91 6.91
C ILE A 285 -9.15 36.31 5.77
N TYR A 286 -8.55 35.45 4.95
CA TYR A 286 -9.30 34.66 3.98
C TYR A 286 -9.37 33.21 4.46
N GLN A 287 -10.47 32.53 4.15
CA GLN A 287 -10.68 31.10 4.35
C GLN A 287 -11.09 30.48 3.02
N LEU A 288 -10.26 29.61 2.45
CA LEU A 288 -10.59 28.82 1.27
C LEU A 288 -11.23 27.50 1.70
N THR A 289 -12.16 27.01 0.90
CA THR A 289 -12.82 25.71 1.09
C THR A 289 -12.51 24.82 -0.11
N LYS A 290 -12.03 23.61 0.13
CA LYS A 290 -11.84 22.58 -0.90
C LYS A 290 -13.17 21.88 -1.22
N PRO A 291 -13.30 21.18 -2.36
CA PRO A 291 -14.45 20.31 -2.62
C PRO A 291 -14.70 19.24 -1.56
N SER A 292 -13.64 18.79 -0.87
CA SER A 292 -13.74 17.85 0.27
C SER A 292 -14.38 18.44 1.53
N GLY A 293 -14.62 19.76 1.57
CA GLY A 293 -15.11 20.48 2.75
C GLY A 293 -14.01 20.98 3.70
N GLU A 294 -12.76 20.58 3.45
CA GLU A 294 -11.59 21.06 4.17
C GLU A 294 -11.40 22.58 4.01
N LYS A 295 -10.95 23.25 5.08
CA LYS A 295 -10.80 24.71 5.14
C LYS A 295 -9.36 25.11 5.38
N ILE A 296 -8.87 26.08 4.60
CA ILE A 296 -7.52 26.64 4.72
C ILE A 296 -7.64 28.14 4.96
N THR A 297 -6.88 28.69 5.91
CA THR A 297 -6.90 30.13 6.20
C THR A 297 -5.58 30.82 5.88
N GLY A 298 -5.63 32.09 5.49
CA GLY A 298 -4.44 32.92 5.32
C GLY A 298 -4.73 34.40 5.52
N LYS A 299 -3.70 35.25 5.40
CA LYS A 299 -3.77 36.69 5.64
C LYS A 299 -3.64 37.46 4.33
N LEU A 300 -4.44 38.51 4.18
CA LEU A 300 -4.43 39.42 3.04
C LEU A 300 -4.27 40.85 3.52
N VAL A 301 -3.33 41.59 2.94
CA VAL A 301 -3.10 43.01 3.25
C VAL A 301 -3.57 43.87 2.10
N LEU A 302 -4.53 44.77 2.35
CA LEU A 302 -4.97 45.79 1.38
C LEU A 302 -4.26 47.12 1.64
N LYS A 303 -3.56 47.61 0.61
CA LYS A 303 -2.86 48.90 0.56
C LYS A 303 -3.58 49.92 -0.32
N LYS A 304 -3.14 51.17 -0.23
CA LYS A 304 -3.58 52.29 -1.09
C LYS A 304 -2.90 52.19 -2.46
#